data_AF-A0A1N7JIE6-F1
#
_entry.id   AF-A0A1N7JIE6-F1
#
_cell.length_a   1.000
_cell.length_b   1.000
_cell.length_c   1.000
_cell.angle_alpha   90.00
_cell.angle_beta   90.00
_cell.angle_gamma   90.00
#
_symmetry.space_group_name_H-M   'P 1'
#
loop_
_entity.id
_entity.type
_entity.pdbx_description
1 polymer ?
#
loop_
_entity_poly.entity_id
_entity_poly.type
_entity_poly.pdbx_seq_one_letter_code
_entity_poly.pdbx_strand_id
1 'polypeptide(L)'
;MEPFIRSDQYHYIKQQVRHIVQTSALINDQEMVQTIQDLGKDKMMEVFHELTDLERRILEGITKLEDRTDAEMYEARILPLVHPFEMPAEEEVRELFPYLTKVKPPLLGANVDERDLTYLSWFDAGLDRKFIVTYRNGELVGMEGSFTYSGQKNLCSICREHEHVGLFVTDVTEYKRRGNYVCKDSVTCNRNITDQRHLYKFMDNMKR
;
A
#
# COMPACT_ATOMS: atom_id res chain seq x y z
N MET A 1 -10.60 -14.44 -15.31
CA MET A 1 -11.16 -13.11 -15.06
C MET A 1 -9.97 -12.20 -14.88
N GLU A 2 -9.99 -11.01 -15.48
CA GLU A 2 -8.90 -10.06 -15.31
C GLU A 2 -8.89 -9.54 -13.85
N PRO A 3 -7.70 -9.27 -13.29
CA PRO A 3 -7.61 -8.53 -12.03
C PRO A 3 -8.26 -7.16 -12.17
N PHE A 4 -8.85 -6.65 -11.08
CA PHE A 4 -9.50 -5.32 -11.04
C PHE A 4 -9.29 -4.60 -9.69
N ILE A 5 -8.73 -5.28 -8.69
CA ILE A 5 -8.49 -4.74 -7.35
C ILE A 5 -7.08 -4.16 -7.31
N ARG A 6 -6.91 -2.91 -6.88
CA ARG A 6 -5.58 -2.36 -6.61
C ARG A 6 -5.05 -2.81 -5.25
N SER A 7 -3.73 -2.78 -5.08
CA SER A 7 -3.08 -3.15 -3.81
C SER A 7 -3.63 -2.39 -2.60
N ASP A 8 -3.85 -1.07 -2.71
CA ASP A 8 -4.41 -0.24 -1.63
C ASP A 8 -5.86 -0.66 -1.26
N GLN A 9 -6.67 -0.99 -2.27
CA GLN A 9 -8.03 -1.51 -2.07
C GLN A 9 -8.00 -2.89 -1.42
N TYR A 10 -7.09 -3.77 -1.84
CA TYR A 10 -6.91 -5.09 -1.23
C TYR A 10 -6.55 -4.98 0.25
N HIS A 11 -5.60 -4.12 0.63
CA HIS A 11 -5.26 -3.91 2.03
C HIS A 11 -6.42 -3.31 2.83
N TYR A 12 -7.20 -2.42 2.24
CA TYR A 12 -8.43 -1.91 2.88
C TYR A 12 -9.45 -3.02 3.09
N ILE A 13 -9.66 -3.90 2.10
CA ILE A 13 -10.52 -5.09 2.25
C ILE A 13 -10.03 -5.96 3.41
N LYS A 14 -8.73 -6.28 3.48
CA LYS A 14 -8.15 -7.05 4.60
C LYS A 14 -8.34 -6.36 5.96
N GLN A 15 -8.36 -5.02 5.99
CA GLN A 15 -8.64 -4.28 7.21
C GLN A 15 -10.11 -4.45 7.63
N GLN A 16 -11.06 -4.38 6.69
CA GLN A 16 -12.47 -4.61 6.98
C GLN A 16 -12.74 -6.07 7.39
N VAL A 17 -12.15 -7.04 6.70
CA VAL A 17 -12.23 -8.49 7.02
C VAL A 17 -11.78 -8.73 8.47
N ARG A 18 -10.61 -8.22 8.85
CA ARG A 18 -10.09 -8.34 10.22
C ARG A 18 -11.01 -7.68 11.24
N HIS A 19 -11.50 -6.49 10.95
CA HIS A 19 -12.43 -5.77 11.82
C HIS A 19 -13.72 -6.56 12.03
N ILE A 20 -14.35 -7.07 10.96
CA ILE A 20 -15.58 -7.87 11.04
C ILE A 20 -15.37 -9.09 11.93
N VAL A 21 -14.36 -9.93 11.64
CA VAL A 21 -14.14 -11.16 12.40
C VAL A 21 -13.83 -10.88 13.88
N GLN A 22 -13.02 -9.87 14.16
CA GLN A 22 -12.66 -9.51 15.54
C GLN A 22 -13.86 -8.95 16.32
N THR A 23 -14.66 -8.09 15.70
CA THR A 23 -15.82 -7.48 16.35
C THR A 23 -16.96 -8.48 16.51
N SER A 24 -17.25 -9.28 15.48
CA SER A 24 -18.30 -10.30 15.53
C SER A 24 -18.03 -11.36 16.61
N ALA A 25 -16.76 -11.74 16.83
CA ALA A 25 -16.38 -12.68 17.88
C ALA A 25 -16.68 -12.19 19.31
N LEU A 26 -16.91 -10.88 19.51
CA LEU A 26 -17.23 -10.28 20.81
C LEU A 26 -18.74 -10.09 21.03
N ILE A 27 -19.56 -10.38 20.03
CA ILE A 27 -21.00 -10.08 20.01
C ILE A 27 -21.80 -11.39 19.97
N ASN A 28 -22.77 -11.53 20.87
CA ASN A 28 -23.67 -12.71 20.88
C ASN A 28 -24.96 -12.49 20.07
N ASP A 29 -25.31 -11.24 19.80
CA ASP A 29 -26.53 -10.88 19.07
C ASP A 29 -26.30 -10.97 17.55
N GLN A 30 -27.06 -11.83 16.89
CA GLN A 30 -26.89 -12.11 15.47
C GLN A 30 -27.31 -10.93 14.56
N GLU A 31 -28.26 -10.10 14.99
CA GLU A 31 -28.68 -8.90 14.24
C GLU A 31 -27.58 -7.83 14.27
N MET A 32 -26.91 -7.70 15.42
CA MET A 32 -25.74 -6.83 15.57
C MET A 32 -24.56 -7.32 14.73
N VAL A 33 -24.28 -8.62 14.68
CA VAL A 33 -23.24 -9.20 13.81
C VAL A 33 -23.53 -8.89 12.34
N GLN A 34 -24.77 -9.09 11.90
CA GLN A 34 -25.20 -8.78 10.53
C GLN A 34 -25.02 -7.29 10.22
N THR A 35 -25.34 -6.40 11.16
CA THR A 35 -25.13 -4.96 11.00
C THR A 35 -23.66 -4.60 10.80
N ILE A 36 -22.75 -5.22 11.55
CA ILE A 36 -21.30 -5.01 11.39
C ILE A 36 -20.81 -5.50 10.03
N GLN A 37 -21.27 -6.67 9.60
CA GLN A 37 -20.97 -7.25 8.29
C GLN A 37 -21.46 -6.36 7.14
N ASP A 38 -22.70 -5.87 7.22
CA ASP A 38 -23.26 -4.97 6.21
C ASP A 38 -22.54 -3.62 6.16
N LEU A 39 -22.22 -3.04 7.32
CA LEU A 39 -21.43 -1.81 7.37
C LEU A 39 -20.02 -1.99 6.79
N GLY A 40 -19.38 -3.13 7.06
CA GLY A 40 -18.07 -3.47 6.50
C GLY A 40 -18.13 -3.65 4.98
N LYS A 41 -19.19 -4.29 4.47
CA LYS A 41 -19.46 -4.38 3.04
C LYS A 41 -19.63 -3.00 2.42
N ASP A 42 -20.45 -2.13 2.99
CA ASP A 42 -20.73 -0.81 2.43
C ASP A 42 -19.44 0.03 2.34
N LYS A 43 -18.67 0.10 3.43
CA LYS A 43 -17.35 0.75 3.48
C LYS A 43 -16.39 0.19 2.43
N MET A 44 -16.35 -1.13 2.27
CA MET A 44 -15.52 -1.79 1.27
C MET A 44 -15.95 -1.41 -0.15
N MET A 45 -17.25 -1.28 -0.43
CA MET A 45 -17.73 -0.88 -1.76
C MET A 45 -17.37 0.58 -2.10
N GLU A 46 -17.28 1.46 -1.10
CA GLU A 46 -16.94 2.88 -1.29
C GLU A 46 -15.52 3.12 -1.86
N VAL A 47 -14.59 2.17 -1.69
CA VAL A 47 -13.21 2.34 -2.22
C VAL A 47 -13.11 2.03 -3.72
N PHE A 48 -14.18 1.54 -4.35
CA PHE A 48 -14.26 1.29 -5.78
C PHE A 48 -15.07 2.39 -6.48
N HIS A 49 -14.60 2.85 -7.64
CA HIS A 49 -15.33 3.85 -8.43
C HIS A 49 -16.41 3.21 -9.31
N GLU A 50 -16.06 2.09 -9.94
CA GLU A 50 -16.97 1.30 -10.75
C GLU A 50 -16.69 -0.19 -10.49
N LEU A 51 -17.75 -0.97 -10.36
CA LEU A 51 -17.72 -2.42 -10.25
C LEU A 51 -18.81 -2.97 -11.16
N THR A 52 -18.48 -3.98 -11.95
CA THR A 52 -19.48 -4.80 -12.63
C THR A 52 -20.30 -5.59 -11.61
N ASP A 53 -21.49 -6.04 -12.03
CA ASP A 53 -22.35 -6.88 -11.18
C ASP A 53 -21.65 -8.16 -10.71
N LEU A 54 -20.75 -8.71 -11.54
CA LEU A 54 -19.99 -9.91 -11.20
C LEU A 54 -18.93 -9.60 -10.13
N GLU A 55 -18.15 -8.54 -10.31
CA GLU A 55 -17.12 -8.13 -9.34
C GLU A 55 -17.74 -7.77 -7.99
N ARG A 56 -18.87 -7.06 -8.01
CA ARG A 56 -19.65 -6.76 -6.80
C ARG A 56 -20.04 -8.02 -6.05
N ARG A 57 -20.63 -9.02 -6.74
CA ARG A 57 -21.03 -10.29 -6.12
C ARG A 57 -19.87 -11.07 -5.52
N ILE A 58 -18.68 -11.00 -6.11
CA ILE A 58 -17.47 -11.66 -5.58
C ILE A 58 -17.06 -11.04 -4.24
N LEU A 59 -17.11 -9.71 -4.16
CA LEU A 59 -16.76 -8.93 -2.98
C LEU A 59 -17.83 -9.04 -1.88
N GLU A 60 -19.11 -9.16 -2.23
CA GLU A 60 -20.23 -9.32 -1.28
C GLU A 60 -20.07 -10.50 -0.31
N GLY A 61 -19.21 -11.48 -0.62
CA GLY A 61 -18.92 -12.58 0.29
C GLY A 61 -18.31 -12.18 1.64
N ILE A 62 -17.88 -10.91 1.80
CA ILE A 62 -17.43 -10.35 3.09
C ILE A 62 -18.53 -10.39 4.17
N THR A 63 -19.81 -10.45 3.79
CA THR A 63 -20.92 -10.54 4.76
C THR A 63 -21.12 -11.93 5.34
N LYS A 64 -20.38 -12.94 4.87
CA LYS A 64 -20.48 -14.33 5.33
C LYS A 64 -19.33 -14.74 6.25
N LEU A 65 -18.60 -13.78 6.78
CA LEU A 65 -17.42 -14.04 7.62
C LEU A 65 -17.86 -14.21 9.07
N GLU A 66 -17.69 -15.41 9.60
CA GLU A 66 -17.98 -15.73 10.99
C GLU A 66 -16.69 -15.83 11.82
N ASP A 67 -15.65 -16.42 11.24
CA ASP A 67 -14.40 -16.69 11.95
C ASP A 67 -13.13 -16.39 11.13
N ARG A 68 -11.99 -16.76 11.71
CA ARG A 68 -10.68 -16.56 11.10
C ARG A 68 -10.48 -17.43 9.86
N THR A 69 -11.07 -18.62 9.81
CA THR A 69 -10.98 -19.51 8.66
C THR A 69 -11.75 -18.92 7.48
N ASP A 70 -12.93 -18.36 7.71
CA ASP A 70 -13.69 -17.65 6.66
C ASP A 70 -12.90 -16.47 6.11
N ALA A 71 -12.26 -15.69 6.98
CA ALA A 71 -11.41 -14.57 6.57
C ALA A 71 -10.25 -15.02 5.68
N GLU A 72 -9.53 -16.08 6.07
CA GLU A 72 -8.42 -16.63 5.29
C GLU A 72 -8.89 -17.15 3.93
N MET A 73 -10.03 -17.85 3.89
CA MET A 73 -10.64 -18.32 2.63
C MET A 73 -11.08 -17.17 1.72
N TYR A 74 -11.66 -16.13 2.30
CA TYR A 74 -12.07 -14.93 1.57
C TYR A 74 -10.86 -14.19 1.00
N GLU A 75 -9.82 -13.96 1.81
CA GLU A 75 -8.58 -13.33 1.37
C GLU A 75 -7.89 -14.13 0.24
N ALA A 76 -7.86 -15.47 0.35
CA ALA A 76 -7.32 -16.34 -0.68
C ALA A 76 -8.11 -16.28 -1.99
N ARG A 77 -9.44 -16.08 -1.94
CA ARG A 77 -10.30 -15.95 -3.11
C ARG A 77 -10.10 -14.62 -3.85
N ILE A 78 -9.87 -13.53 -3.12
CA ILE A 78 -9.72 -12.20 -3.72
C ILE A 78 -8.28 -11.91 -4.16
N LEU A 79 -7.26 -12.55 -3.58
CA LEU A 79 -5.85 -12.31 -3.90
C LEU A 79 -5.53 -12.46 -5.42
N PRO A 80 -6.05 -13.46 -6.16
CA PRO A 80 -5.86 -13.56 -7.60
C PRO A 80 -6.48 -12.42 -8.42
N LEU A 81 -7.35 -11.60 -7.82
CA LEU A 81 -8.06 -10.49 -8.47
C LEU A 81 -7.34 -9.15 -8.26
N VAL A 82 -6.21 -9.16 -7.54
CA VAL A 82 -5.38 -7.99 -7.28
C VAL A 82 -4.40 -7.79 -8.43
N HIS A 83 -4.35 -6.57 -8.96
CA HIS A 83 -3.35 -6.17 -9.93
C HIS A 83 -1.96 -6.24 -9.30
N PRO A 84 -1.04 -7.08 -9.83
CA PRO A 84 0.34 -7.03 -9.41
C PRO A 84 0.94 -5.68 -9.82
N PHE A 85 1.79 -5.13 -8.95
CA PHE A 85 2.56 -3.94 -9.28
C PHE A 85 3.50 -4.24 -10.45
N GLU A 86 3.41 -3.43 -11.50
CA GLU A 86 4.29 -3.54 -12.66
C GLU A 86 5.71 -3.13 -12.28
N MET A 87 6.64 -4.07 -12.21
CA MET A 87 8.02 -3.75 -11.87
C MET A 87 8.65 -2.93 -13.00
N PRO A 88 9.14 -1.71 -12.73
CA PRO A 88 9.69 -0.86 -13.79
C PRO A 88 10.96 -1.47 -14.37
N ALA A 89 11.13 -1.33 -15.68
CA ALA A 89 12.36 -1.68 -16.36
C ALA A 89 13.52 -0.80 -15.86
N GLU A 90 14.75 -1.30 -16.02
CA GLU A 90 15.92 -0.55 -15.61
C GLU A 90 16.03 0.79 -16.36
N GLU A 91 15.65 0.81 -17.63
CA GLU A 91 15.62 1.99 -18.47
C GLU A 91 14.66 3.06 -17.93
N GLU A 92 13.45 2.69 -17.50
CA GLU A 92 12.47 3.63 -16.93
C GLU A 92 12.96 4.23 -15.60
N VAL A 93 13.67 3.44 -14.79
CA VAL A 93 14.30 3.96 -13.56
C VAL A 93 15.47 4.89 -13.89
N ARG A 94 16.25 4.60 -14.94
CA ARG A 94 17.32 5.51 -15.40
C ARG A 94 16.74 6.80 -15.99
N GLU A 95 15.57 6.78 -16.63
CA GLU A 95 14.89 7.99 -17.07
C GLU A 95 14.50 8.90 -15.90
N LEU A 96 14.03 8.31 -14.78
CA LEU A 96 13.77 9.04 -13.54
C LEU A 96 15.05 9.54 -12.85
N PHE A 97 16.13 8.75 -12.90
CA PHE A 97 17.39 9.03 -12.20
C PHE A 97 18.61 8.81 -13.11
N PRO A 98 18.91 9.75 -14.05
CA PRO A 98 19.91 9.52 -15.11
C PRO A 98 21.35 9.32 -14.65
N TYR A 99 21.65 9.75 -13.42
CA TYR A 99 22.99 9.64 -12.84
C TYR A 99 23.28 8.24 -12.26
N LEU A 100 22.26 7.36 -12.17
CA LEU A 100 22.44 5.99 -11.70
C LEU A 100 23.19 5.16 -12.75
N THR A 101 24.48 4.89 -12.49
CA THR A 101 25.33 4.06 -13.38
C THR A 101 24.93 2.59 -13.41
N LYS A 102 24.33 2.11 -12.32
CA LYS A 102 23.67 0.80 -12.22
C LYS A 102 22.41 1.02 -11.41
N VAL A 103 21.26 0.73 -11.99
CA VAL A 103 20.08 0.60 -11.14
C VAL A 103 20.27 -0.74 -10.47
N LYS A 104 20.42 -0.72 -9.15
CA LYS A 104 20.03 -1.89 -8.37
C LYS A 104 18.54 -1.67 -8.15
N PRO A 105 17.63 -2.28 -8.92
CA PRO A 105 16.27 -2.37 -8.41
C PRO A 105 16.40 -2.97 -7.01
N PRO A 106 15.56 -2.63 -6.03
CA PRO A 106 15.41 -3.54 -4.91
C PRO A 106 14.98 -4.88 -5.50
N LEU A 107 15.94 -5.80 -5.60
CA LEU A 107 15.76 -7.25 -5.60
C LEU A 107 14.37 -7.67 -6.08
N LEU A 108 14.19 -7.67 -7.40
CA LEU A 108 13.08 -8.38 -8.05
C LEU A 108 12.95 -9.77 -7.40
N GLY A 109 11.83 -10.00 -6.72
CA GLY A 109 11.25 -11.34 -6.59
C GLY A 109 11.83 -12.32 -5.57
N ALA A 110 12.69 -11.95 -4.62
CA ALA A 110 13.12 -12.98 -3.65
C ALA A 110 12.05 -13.34 -2.61
N ASN A 111 11.15 -12.42 -2.17
CA ASN A 111 10.14 -12.70 -1.12
C ASN A 111 8.97 -11.69 -1.01
N VAL A 112 8.77 -10.79 -1.97
CA VAL A 112 7.68 -9.78 -1.89
C VAL A 112 6.67 -10.05 -3.00
N ASP A 113 5.41 -10.24 -2.61
CA ASP A 113 4.30 -10.40 -3.54
C ASP A 113 4.01 -9.05 -4.20
N GLU A 114 4.07 -8.96 -5.52
CA GLU A 114 3.80 -7.72 -6.27
C GLU A 114 2.38 -7.21 -6.04
N ARG A 115 1.45 -8.09 -5.64
CA ARG A 115 0.06 -7.71 -5.30
C ARG A 115 -0.03 -6.95 -3.97
N ASP A 116 0.97 -7.10 -3.10
CA ASP A 116 1.11 -6.31 -1.87
C ASP A 116 1.74 -4.92 -2.14
N LEU A 117 2.13 -4.57 -3.38
CA LEU A 117 2.85 -3.33 -3.67
C LEU A 117 1.94 -2.24 -4.25
N THR A 118 1.96 -1.07 -3.62
CA THR A 118 1.48 0.22 -4.14
C THR A 118 2.65 1.08 -4.65
N TYR A 119 3.84 0.89 -4.08
CA TYR A 119 5.06 1.57 -4.51
C TYR A 119 6.29 0.69 -4.26
N LEU A 120 7.33 0.95 -5.03
CA LEU A 120 8.64 0.33 -4.87
C LEU A 120 9.58 1.30 -4.16
N SER A 121 10.37 0.79 -3.21
CA SER A 121 11.39 1.59 -2.55
C SER A 121 12.59 0.76 -2.13
N TRP A 122 13.77 1.35 -2.31
CA TRP A 122 15.03 0.78 -1.90
C TRP A 122 15.94 1.83 -1.31
N PHE A 123 16.97 1.37 -0.62
CA PHE A 123 18.06 2.20 -0.15
C PHE A 123 19.34 1.78 -0.89
N ASP A 124 19.94 2.71 -1.61
CA ASP A 124 21.24 2.50 -2.23
C ASP A 124 22.34 2.96 -1.24
N ALA A 125 23.09 1.99 -0.71
CA ALA A 125 24.16 2.26 0.24
C ALA A 125 25.38 2.97 -0.38
N GLY A 126 25.58 2.87 -1.70
CA GLY A 126 26.66 3.57 -2.39
C GLY A 126 26.37 5.06 -2.56
N LEU A 127 25.09 5.41 -2.67
CA LEU A 127 24.62 6.79 -2.78
C LEU A 127 24.16 7.39 -1.46
N ASP A 128 23.96 6.59 -0.42
CA ASP A 128 23.32 6.98 0.84
C ASP A 128 21.94 7.62 0.60
N ARG A 129 21.21 7.08 -0.38
CA ARG A 129 19.90 7.58 -0.82
C ARG A 129 18.85 6.48 -0.75
N LYS A 130 17.66 6.85 -0.27
CA LYS A 130 16.43 6.06 -0.43
C LYS A 130 15.70 6.57 -1.66
N PHE A 131 15.20 5.64 -2.47
CA PHE A 131 14.39 5.90 -3.64
C PHE A 131 12.97 5.40 -3.40
N ILE A 132 12.00 6.10 -3.96
CA ILE A 132 10.58 5.76 -3.93
C ILE A 132 10.04 5.98 -5.35
N VAL A 133 9.48 4.93 -5.95
CA VAL A 133 8.83 5.00 -7.27
C VAL A 133 7.46 4.36 -7.23
N THR A 134 6.52 4.89 -8.01
CA THR A 134 5.14 4.38 -8.13
C THR A 134 4.56 4.82 -9.47
N TYR A 135 3.47 4.19 -9.91
CA TYR A 135 2.72 4.67 -11.06
C TYR A 135 1.61 5.62 -10.61
N ARG A 136 1.46 6.73 -11.34
CA ARG A 136 0.35 7.68 -11.18
C ARG A 136 -0.23 7.93 -12.56
N ASN A 137 -1.49 7.58 -12.76
CA ASN A 137 -2.17 7.67 -14.06
C ASN A 137 -1.42 6.96 -15.20
N GLY A 138 -0.78 5.82 -14.91
CA GLY A 138 0.00 5.05 -15.88
C GLY A 138 1.42 5.56 -16.13
N GLU A 139 1.82 6.68 -15.54
CA GLU A 139 3.19 7.21 -15.65
C GLU A 139 4.01 6.82 -14.43
N LEU A 140 5.22 6.31 -14.65
CA LEU A 140 6.17 6.03 -13.59
C LEU A 140 6.70 7.36 -13.02
N VAL A 141 6.52 7.58 -11.73
CA VAL A 141 7.01 8.77 -11.03
C VAL A 141 7.91 8.38 -9.87
N GLY A 142 8.97 9.17 -9.66
CA GLY A 142 9.98 8.89 -8.65
C GLY A 142 10.31 10.07 -7.76
N MET A 143 10.91 9.76 -6.61
CA MET A 143 11.66 10.71 -5.80
C MET A 143 12.79 10.01 -5.03
N GLU A 144 13.79 10.79 -4.66
CA GLU A 144 14.94 10.35 -3.88
C GLU A 144 15.21 11.29 -2.71
N GLY A 145 15.94 10.78 -1.71
CA GLY A 145 16.30 11.56 -0.54
C GLY A 145 17.23 10.79 0.39
N SER A 146 17.84 11.49 1.35
CA SER A 146 18.52 10.81 2.44
C SER A 146 17.51 10.16 3.38
N PHE A 147 17.91 9.12 4.10
CA PHE A 147 17.06 8.45 5.07
C PHE A 147 17.83 8.18 6.36
N THR A 148 17.32 8.67 7.48
CA THR A 148 17.94 8.46 8.80
C THR A 148 16.95 7.78 9.73
N TYR A 149 17.25 6.56 10.18
CA TYR A 149 16.39 5.82 11.11
C TYR A 149 16.23 6.59 12.44
N SER A 150 15.00 6.71 12.93
CA SER A 150 14.70 7.50 14.14
C SER A 150 14.89 6.75 15.44
N GLY A 151 15.05 5.41 15.41
CA GLY A 151 15.12 4.59 16.62
C GLY A 151 13.77 4.29 17.28
N GLN A 152 12.68 4.92 16.85
CA GLN A 152 11.38 4.88 17.53
C GLN A 152 10.21 4.62 16.57
N LYS A 153 9.04 4.30 17.15
CA LYS A 153 7.77 4.26 16.41
C LYS A 153 7.18 5.67 16.32
N ASN A 154 6.64 6.03 15.16
CA ASN A 154 5.91 7.27 14.94
C ASN A 154 4.92 7.10 13.78
N LEU A 155 4.04 8.08 13.58
CA LEU A 155 3.13 8.14 12.46
C LEU A 155 3.90 8.26 11.13
N CYS A 156 3.75 7.26 10.26
CA CYS A 156 4.28 7.32 8.91
C CYS A 156 3.42 8.24 8.03
N SER A 157 4.07 9.13 7.28
CA SER A 157 3.38 10.07 6.40
C SER A 157 2.81 9.44 5.12
N ILE A 158 3.27 8.24 4.75
CA ILE A 158 2.79 7.50 3.58
C ILE A 158 1.60 6.63 3.95
N CYS A 159 1.78 5.61 4.80
CA CYS A 159 0.71 4.67 5.14
C CYS A 159 -0.24 5.14 6.24
N ARG A 160 0.07 6.24 6.93
CA ARG A 160 -0.74 6.80 8.04
C ARG A 160 -0.87 5.88 9.27
N GLU A 161 0.00 4.89 9.39
CA GLU A 161 0.06 4.00 10.55
C GLU A 161 1.27 4.30 11.45
N HIS A 162 1.19 3.84 12.71
CA HIS A 162 2.30 3.93 13.66
C HIS A 162 3.29 2.79 13.43
N GLU A 163 4.45 3.12 12.89
CA GLU A 163 5.48 2.14 12.53
C GLU A 163 6.88 2.58 12.96
N HIS A 164 7.84 1.67 12.90
CA HIS A 164 9.25 2.06 12.97
C HIS A 164 9.60 2.94 11.77
N VAL A 165 9.90 4.22 12.02
CA VAL A 165 10.13 5.22 10.97
C VAL A 165 11.57 5.71 10.94
N GLY A 166 11.95 6.27 9.79
CA GLY A 166 13.09 7.18 9.67
C GLY A 166 12.68 8.50 9.03
N LEU A 167 13.49 9.52 9.24
CA LEU A 167 13.34 10.81 8.58
C LEU A 167 13.87 10.68 7.15
N PHE A 168 12.97 10.80 6.18
CA PHE A 168 13.30 10.88 4.76
C PHE A 168 13.38 12.35 4.36
N VAL A 169 14.51 12.80 3.79
CA VAL A 169 14.75 14.20 3.42
C VAL A 169 15.11 14.32 1.94
N THR A 170 14.35 15.10 1.19
CA THR A 170 14.61 15.41 -0.21
C THR A 170 15.09 16.86 -0.38
N ASP A 171 15.91 17.10 -1.40
CA ASP A 171 16.35 18.43 -1.81
C ASP A 171 15.31 18.99 -2.81
N VAL A 172 14.51 19.98 -2.39
CA VAL A 172 13.49 20.64 -3.23
C VAL A 172 14.13 21.64 -4.19
N THR A 173 15.12 22.37 -3.66
CA THR A 173 16.03 23.24 -4.39
C THR A 173 17.41 23.13 -3.75
N GLU A 174 18.43 23.74 -4.33
CA GLU A 174 19.77 23.79 -3.74
C GLU A 174 19.83 24.38 -2.32
N TYR A 175 18.84 25.22 -1.93
CA TYR A 175 18.77 25.84 -0.60
C TYR A 175 17.62 25.36 0.28
N LYS A 176 16.73 24.50 -0.25
CA LYS A 176 15.52 24.07 0.44
C LYS A 176 15.45 22.56 0.51
N ARG A 177 15.48 22.04 1.73
CA ARG A 177 15.25 20.64 2.03
C ARG A 177 13.89 20.44 2.66
N ARG A 178 13.29 19.28 2.42
CA ARG A 178 12.03 18.90 3.04
C ARG A 178 12.12 17.49 3.57
N GLY A 179 11.72 17.32 4.82
CA GLY A 179 11.77 16.05 5.54
C GLY A 179 10.42 15.62 6.03
N ASN A 180 10.16 14.31 6.03
CA ASN A 180 9.07 13.74 6.80
C ASN A 180 9.37 12.31 7.25
N TYR A 181 8.66 11.85 8.26
CA TYR A 181 8.80 10.49 8.76
C TYR A 181 8.08 9.50 7.84
N VAL A 182 8.79 8.47 7.42
CA VAL A 182 8.28 7.35 6.62
C VAL A 182 8.76 6.03 7.23
N CYS A 183 8.02 4.95 6.98
CA CYS A 183 8.40 3.62 7.45
C CYS A 183 9.84 3.26 7.04
N LYS A 184 10.57 2.63 7.96
CA LYS A 184 11.86 2.02 7.69
C LYS A 184 11.73 0.85 6.70
N ASP A 185 10.75 -0.01 6.95
CA ASP A 185 10.42 -1.14 6.08
C ASP A 185 9.31 -0.74 5.09
N SER A 186 9.66 -0.69 3.81
CA SER A 186 8.72 -0.37 2.74
C SER A 186 7.70 -1.49 2.48
N VAL A 187 8.02 -2.75 2.79
CA VAL A 187 7.07 -3.87 2.63
C VAL A 187 5.95 -3.74 3.65
N THR A 188 6.30 -3.55 4.93
CA THR A 188 5.32 -3.24 5.99
C THR A 188 4.54 -1.96 5.66
N CYS A 189 5.21 -0.93 5.13
CA CYS A 189 4.54 0.30 4.72
C CYS A 189 3.46 0.04 3.67
N ASN A 190 3.79 -0.69 2.60
CA ASN A 190 2.86 -1.02 1.53
C ASN A 190 1.64 -1.77 2.05
N ARG A 191 1.82 -2.78 2.91
CA ARG A 191 0.73 -3.54 3.56
C ARG A 191 -0.20 -2.70 4.42
N ASN A 192 0.30 -1.56 4.91
CA ASN A 192 -0.47 -0.61 5.71
C ASN A 192 -1.12 0.49 4.85
N ILE A 193 -0.80 0.61 3.55
CA ILE A 193 -1.46 1.58 2.66
C ILE A 193 -2.84 1.03 2.30
N THR A 194 -3.88 1.72 2.76
CA THR A 194 -5.27 1.45 2.42
C THR A 194 -5.89 2.50 1.49
N ASP A 195 -5.11 3.52 1.13
CA ASP A 195 -5.47 4.58 0.19
C ASP A 195 -4.21 5.15 -0.47
N GLN A 196 -3.99 4.83 -1.74
CA GLN A 196 -2.81 5.29 -2.49
C GLN A 196 -2.73 6.82 -2.62
N ARG A 197 -3.84 7.55 -2.44
CA ARG A 197 -3.84 9.03 -2.47
C ARG A 197 -2.97 9.62 -1.37
N HIS A 198 -2.75 8.90 -0.26
CA HIS A 198 -1.83 9.32 0.79
C HIS A 198 -0.37 9.32 0.33
N LEU A 199 0.04 8.31 -0.45
CA LEU A 199 1.35 8.26 -1.08
C LEU A 199 1.53 9.44 -2.04
N TYR A 200 0.57 9.67 -2.94
CA TYR A 200 0.63 10.79 -3.88
C TYR A 200 0.70 12.14 -3.16
N LYS A 201 -0.13 12.34 -2.13
CA LYS A 201 -0.10 13.55 -1.31
C LYS A 201 1.24 13.72 -0.58
N PHE A 202 1.85 12.64 -0.11
CA PHE A 202 3.22 12.68 0.44
C PHE A 202 4.20 13.17 -0.62
N MET A 203 4.25 12.54 -1.80
CA MET A 203 5.16 12.92 -2.88
C MET A 203 4.96 14.38 -3.31
N ASP A 204 3.71 14.81 -3.50
CA ASP A 204 3.36 16.19 -3.87
C ASP A 204 3.81 17.18 -2.80
N ASN A 205 3.64 16.87 -1.51
CA ASN A 205 4.07 17.74 -0.42
C ASN A 205 5.59 17.83 -0.34
N MET A 206 6.30 16.75 -0.63
CA MET A 206 7.77 16.73 -0.56
C MET A 206 8.43 17.54 -1.68
N LYS A 207 7.73 17.78 -2.81
CA LYS A 207 8.20 18.63 -3.93
C LYS A 207 7.89 20.13 -3.77
N ARG A 208 7.15 20.53 -2.73
CA ARG A 208 6.73 21.93 -2.49
C ARG A 208 7.68 22.70 -1.61
#